data_AF-W7YK24-F1
#
_entry.id   AF-W7YK24-F1
#
_cell.length_a   1.000
_cell.length_b   1.000
_cell.length_c   1.000
_cell.angle_alpha   90.00
_cell.angle_beta   90.00
_cell.angle_gamma   90.00
#
_symmetry.space_group_name_H-M   'P 1'
#
loop_
_entity.id
_entity.type
_entity.pdbx_description
1 polymer ?
#
loop_
_entity_poly.entity_id
_entity_poly.type
_entity_poly.pdbx_seq_one_letter_code
_entity_poly.pdbx_strand_id
1 'polypeptide(L)'
;MNASIKPEDEHLRYAGLHTGGTMRGVSNGSRTGYFMQKFAPHECNKYDNAYSWGNGIQTYLPYMRLGDVYLMYAEACAATGGASASSSTFDKTAEDAVNTLRDRVGAGHVNQSYLGDNNKFMDEIRRERAVELAGEGFRFHDLQRWLLLTEYPYNIKTSQEFDRVESDDWYKTNDCKDAQVANFREETILTRQFGVKHYWFPFKVSDVSLYPEFKQNPGW
;
A
#
# COMPACT_ATOMS: atom_id res chain seq x y z
N MET A 1 -8.94 -22.16 -14.67
CA MET A 1 -7.86 -22.49 -15.63
C MET A 1 -7.67 -21.25 -16.45
N ASN A 2 -6.50 -20.61 -16.37
CA ASN A 2 -6.23 -19.41 -17.14
C ASN A 2 -6.02 -19.81 -18.61
N ALA A 3 -6.62 -19.08 -19.53
CA ALA A 3 -6.44 -19.29 -20.96
C ALA A 3 -4.97 -19.06 -21.38
N SER A 4 -4.50 -19.85 -22.34
CA SER A 4 -3.12 -19.77 -22.83
C SER A 4 -2.89 -18.46 -23.59
N ILE A 5 -1.78 -17.80 -23.28
CA ILE A 5 -1.30 -16.62 -23.99
C ILE A 5 -1.00 -16.96 -25.46
N LYS A 6 -1.28 -16.01 -26.36
CA LYS A 6 -1.00 -16.17 -27.79
C LYS A 6 0.49 -15.89 -28.09
N PRO A 7 1.09 -16.54 -29.10
CA PRO A 7 2.51 -16.37 -29.41
C PRO A 7 2.96 -14.93 -29.64
N GLU A 8 2.13 -14.09 -30.26
CA GLU A 8 2.43 -12.68 -30.50
C GLU A 8 2.55 -11.84 -29.22
N ASP A 9 1.84 -12.23 -28.17
CA ASP A 9 1.81 -11.53 -26.89
C ASP A 9 2.80 -12.17 -25.88
N GLU A 10 3.54 -13.20 -26.26
CA GLU A 10 4.43 -13.98 -25.36
C GLU A 10 5.45 -13.10 -24.63
N HIS A 11 5.91 -12.03 -25.28
CA HIS A 11 6.81 -11.03 -24.71
C HIS A 11 6.20 -10.26 -23.51
N LEU A 12 4.89 -10.35 -23.28
CA LEU A 12 4.16 -9.76 -22.15
C LEU A 12 3.81 -10.78 -21.07
N ARG A 13 4.19 -12.05 -21.22
CA ARG A 13 3.96 -13.11 -20.23
C ARG A 13 4.44 -12.69 -18.84
N TYR A 14 5.54 -11.94 -18.81
CA TYR A 14 6.06 -11.30 -17.61
C TYR A 14 5.98 -9.79 -17.77
N ALA A 15 5.55 -9.08 -16.71
CA ALA A 15 5.52 -7.63 -16.71
C ALA A 15 6.96 -7.10 -16.68
N GLY A 16 7.45 -6.55 -17.80
CA GLY A 16 8.77 -5.91 -17.92
C GLY A 16 8.83 -4.59 -17.14
N LEU A 17 8.92 -4.69 -15.81
CA LEU A 17 8.92 -3.55 -14.87
C LEU A 17 10.32 -3.07 -14.48
N HIS A 18 11.36 -3.67 -15.04
CA HIS A 18 12.74 -3.18 -14.90
C HIS A 18 12.91 -1.84 -15.65
N THR A 19 13.99 -1.12 -15.37
CA THR A 19 14.33 0.12 -16.06
C THR A 19 14.44 -0.15 -17.57
N GLY A 20 13.70 0.63 -18.37
CA GLY A 20 13.61 0.44 -19.83
C GLY A 20 12.71 -0.72 -20.30
N GLY A 21 12.07 -1.46 -19.39
CA GLY A 21 11.21 -2.58 -19.73
C GLY A 21 9.89 -2.19 -20.41
N THR A 22 9.25 -3.17 -21.05
CA THR A 22 8.03 -3.00 -21.85
C THR A 22 6.85 -2.36 -21.11
N MET A 23 6.80 -2.53 -19.79
CA MET A 23 5.74 -2.02 -18.91
C MET A 23 6.22 -0.87 -18.02
N ARG A 24 7.40 -0.30 -18.27
CA ARG A 24 8.01 0.75 -17.43
C ARG A 24 7.72 2.19 -17.89
N GLY A 25 7.15 2.35 -19.08
CA GLY A 25 6.94 3.67 -19.69
C GLY A 25 6.18 4.65 -18.77
N VAL A 26 6.68 5.89 -18.64
CA VAL A 26 6.06 6.90 -17.76
C VAL A 26 4.67 7.32 -18.23
N SER A 27 4.45 7.35 -19.56
CA SER A 27 3.20 7.81 -20.17
C SER A 27 2.16 6.71 -20.37
N ASN A 28 2.59 5.45 -20.51
CA ASN A 28 1.74 4.35 -20.96
C ASN A 28 1.99 3.01 -20.22
N GLY A 29 2.82 3.01 -19.19
CA GLY A 29 3.11 1.84 -18.35
C GLY A 29 3.08 2.19 -16.86
N SER A 30 3.82 1.44 -16.06
CA SER A 30 4.04 1.73 -14.64
C SER A 30 5.14 2.74 -14.47
N ARG A 31 4.81 3.93 -13.94
CA ARG A 31 5.79 4.95 -13.54
C ARG A 31 6.59 4.58 -12.30
N THR A 32 6.10 3.67 -11.45
CA THR A 32 6.75 3.29 -10.18
C THR A 32 7.54 1.99 -10.25
N GLY A 33 7.39 1.20 -11.31
CA GLY A 33 7.96 -0.16 -11.38
C GLY A 33 7.10 -1.22 -10.69
N TYR A 34 5.85 -0.89 -10.32
CA TYR A 34 4.88 -1.80 -9.71
C TYR A 34 3.48 -1.65 -10.29
N PHE A 35 2.69 -2.72 -10.21
CA PHE A 35 1.24 -2.68 -10.37
C PHE A 35 0.57 -3.21 -9.10
N MET A 36 -0.70 -2.85 -8.90
CA MET A 36 -1.50 -3.37 -7.80
C MET A 36 -2.40 -4.50 -8.30
N GLN A 37 -2.30 -5.67 -7.66
CA GLN A 37 -3.14 -6.83 -7.96
C GLN A 37 -4.32 -6.99 -6.99
N LYS A 38 -4.27 -6.31 -5.83
CA LYS A 38 -5.35 -6.36 -4.85
C LYS A 38 -6.67 -5.91 -5.50
N PHE A 39 -7.73 -6.67 -5.26
CA PHE A 39 -9.07 -6.48 -5.83
C PHE A 39 -9.24 -6.76 -7.33
N ALA A 40 -8.18 -7.15 -8.04
CA ALA A 40 -8.26 -7.56 -9.44
C ALA A 40 -8.29 -9.10 -9.53
N PRO A 41 -9.40 -9.73 -9.95
CA PRO A 41 -9.43 -11.14 -10.26
C PRO A 41 -8.39 -11.51 -11.31
N HIS A 42 -7.77 -12.68 -11.20
CA HIS A 42 -6.70 -13.10 -12.13
C HIS A 42 -7.20 -13.29 -13.55
N GLU A 43 -8.49 -13.56 -13.70
CA GLU A 43 -9.21 -13.75 -14.95
C GLU A 43 -9.51 -12.41 -15.66
N CYS A 44 -9.23 -11.26 -15.01
CA CYS A 44 -9.31 -9.93 -15.61
C CYS A 44 -8.14 -9.66 -16.57
N ASN A 45 -7.96 -10.52 -17.56
CA ASN A 45 -6.94 -10.40 -18.59
C ASN A 45 -7.54 -10.62 -19.98
N LYS A 46 -6.78 -10.31 -21.02
CA LYS A 46 -7.21 -10.36 -22.43
C LYS A 46 -7.67 -11.76 -22.90
N TYR A 47 -7.19 -12.84 -22.26
CA TYR A 47 -7.47 -14.22 -22.69
C TYR A 47 -8.67 -14.82 -21.97
N ASP A 48 -8.74 -14.66 -20.65
CA ASP A 48 -9.89 -15.11 -19.86
C ASP A 48 -11.10 -14.17 -20.02
N ASN A 49 -10.83 -12.90 -20.34
CA ASN A 49 -11.82 -11.87 -20.65
C ASN A 49 -12.92 -11.73 -19.57
N ALA A 50 -12.57 -11.97 -18.31
CA ALA A 50 -13.55 -11.92 -17.23
C ALA A 50 -14.13 -10.52 -17.03
N TYR A 51 -13.43 -9.47 -17.46
CA TYR A 51 -13.93 -8.09 -17.44
C TYR A 51 -15.08 -7.82 -18.44
N SER A 52 -15.40 -8.77 -19.32
CA SER A 52 -16.51 -8.64 -20.27
C SER A 52 -17.86 -8.55 -19.57
N TRP A 53 -18.80 -7.83 -20.19
CA TRP A 53 -20.13 -7.52 -19.66
C TRP A 53 -20.91 -8.72 -19.10
N GLY A 54 -20.70 -9.93 -19.66
CA GLY A 54 -21.42 -11.13 -19.25
C GLY A 54 -21.03 -11.70 -17.88
N ASN A 55 -19.85 -11.34 -17.34
CA ASN A 55 -19.32 -11.96 -16.13
C ASN A 55 -19.63 -11.19 -14.84
N GLY A 56 -20.10 -9.93 -14.96
CA GLY A 56 -20.59 -9.15 -13.82
C GLY A 56 -19.60 -9.03 -12.65
N ILE A 57 -18.32 -8.77 -12.93
CA ILE A 57 -17.30 -8.67 -11.87
C ILE A 57 -17.67 -7.59 -10.86
N GLN A 58 -17.64 -7.98 -9.59
CA GLN A 58 -17.92 -7.13 -8.45
C GLN A 58 -16.73 -7.14 -7.49
N THR A 59 -16.32 -5.95 -7.06
CA THR A 59 -15.35 -5.78 -5.99
C THR A 59 -16.09 -5.31 -4.75
N TYR A 60 -15.98 -6.08 -3.67
CA TYR A 60 -16.53 -5.71 -2.37
C TYR A 60 -15.42 -5.15 -1.50
N LEU A 61 -15.42 -3.82 -1.32
CA LEU A 61 -14.50 -3.16 -0.42
C LEU A 61 -15.17 -3.01 0.96
N PRO A 62 -14.71 -3.72 2.00
CA PRO A 62 -15.31 -3.59 3.32
C PRO A 62 -14.97 -2.22 3.92
N TYR A 63 -15.98 -1.52 4.44
CA TYR A 63 -15.75 -0.29 5.21
C TYR A 63 -15.05 -0.57 6.55
N MET A 64 -15.26 -1.75 7.10
CA MET A 64 -14.61 -2.25 8.32
C MET A 64 -14.40 -3.75 8.18
N ARG A 65 -13.24 -4.23 8.61
CA ARG A 65 -12.93 -5.65 8.67
C ARG A 65 -12.09 -5.96 9.89
N LEU A 66 -12.08 -7.23 10.30
CA LEU A 66 -11.45 -7.65 11.55
C LEU A 66 -9.95 -7.28 11.63
N GLY A 67 -9.23 -7.27 10.50
CA GLY A 67 -7.83 -6.82 10.47
C GLY A 67 -7.64 -5.35 10.89
N ASP A 68 -8.54 -4.47 10.45
CA ASP A 68 -8.52 -3.07 10.89
C ASP A 68 -8.83 -2.95 12.39
N VAL A 69 -9.80 -3.72 12.89
CA VAL A 69 -10.16 -3.75 14.32
C VAL A 69 -8.99 -4.18 15.21
N TYR A 70 -8.25 -5.23 14.83
CA TYR A 70 -7.05 -5.65 15.55
C TYR A 70 -5.97 -4.56 15.58
N LEU A 71 -5.76 -3.86 14.46
CA LEU A 71 -4.76 -2.79 14.38
C LEU A 71 -5.18 -1.53 15.14
N MET A 72 -6.46 -1.16 15.11
CA MET A 72 -6.99 -0.06 15.93
C MET A 72 -6.83 -0.36 17.42
N TYR A 73 -7.13 -1.60 17.83
CA TYR A 73 -6.92 -2.05 19.20
C TYR A 73 -5.43 -2.00 19.59
N ALA A 74 -4.56 -2.58 18.76
CA ALA A 74 -3.12 -2.60 19.00
C ALA A 74 -2.55 -1.19 19.13
N GLU A 75 -2.95 -0.27 18.25
CA GLU A 75 -2.51 1.12 18.29
C GLU A 75 -2.98 1.83 19.58
N ALA A 76 -4.23 1.64 19.99
CA ALA A 76 -4.77 2.23 21.21
C ALA A 76 -4.03 1.73 22.46
N CYS A 77 -3.78 0.42 22.56
CA CYS A 77 -3.00 -0.15 23.66
C CYS A 77 -1.54 0.29 23.64
N ALA A 78 -0.90 0.30 22.46
CA ALA A 78 0.48 0.75 22.33
C ALA A 78 0.66 2.22 22.76
N ALA A 79 -0.32 3.07 22.47
CA ALA A 79 -0.30 4.47 22.86
C ALA A 79 -0.38 4.68 24.39
N THR A 80 -0.98 3.74 25.13
CA THR A 80 -1.13 3.85 26.59
C THR A 80 0.00 3.17 27.36
N GLY A 81 0.55 2.08 26.84
CA GLY A 81 1.55 1.30 27.58
C GLY A 81 2.46 0.40 26.76
N GLY A 82 2.57 0.63 25.44
CA GLY A 82 3.48 -0.12 24.57
C GLY A 82 3.02 -1.54 24.25
N ALA A 83 3.98 -2.41 23.91
CA ALA A 83 3.73 -3.75 23.37
C ALA A 83 2.91 -4.66 24.29
N SER A 84 3.19 -4.62 25.59
CA SER A 84 2.53 -5.48 26.59
C SER A 84 1.20 -4.91 27.11
N ALA A 85 0.78 -3.72 26.67
CA ALA A 85 -0.47 -3.14 27.10
C ALA A 85 -1.67 -3.91 26.54
N SER A 86 -2.73 -4.04 27.34
CA SER A 86 -3.99 -4.69 26.96
C SER A 86 -5.19 -3.94 27.56
N SER A 87 -6.38 -4.19 27.02
CA SER A 87 -7.65 -3.81 27.63
C SER A 87 -8.03 -4.78 28.75
N SER A 88 -8.77 -4.30 29.75
CA SER A 88 -9.37 -5.17 30.77
C SER A 88 -10.46 -6.11 30.24
N THR A 89 -10.91 -5.91 29.00
CA THR A 89 -11.98 -6.69 28.36
C THR A 89 -11.51 -7.53 27.18
N PHE A 90 -10.21 -7.56 26.89
CA PHE A 90 -9.67 -8.34 25.78
C PHE A 90 -8.31 -8.94 26.13
N ASP A 91 -8.20 -10.26 26.03
CA ASP A 91 -7.06 -11.05 26.56
C ASP A 91 -5.79 -10.97 25.70
N LYS A 92 -5.73 -10.05 24.73
CA LYS A 92 -4.56 -9.86 23.86
C LYS A 92 -3.84 -8.57 24.23
N THR A 93 -2.53 -8.64 24.34
CA THR A 93 -1.70 -7.43 24.33
C THR A 93 -1.72 -6.75 22.96
N ALA A 94 -1.17 -5.54 22.87
CA ALA A 94 -0.98 -4.85 21.60
C ALA A 94 -0.13 -5.69 20.64
N GLU A 95 0.94 -6.33 21.15
CA GLU A 95 1.76 -7.27 20.39
C GLU A 95 0.96 -8.47 19.88
N ASP A 96 0.18 -9.13 20.76
CA ASP A 96 -0.62 -10.31 20.39
C ASP A 96 -1.64 -9.99 19.30
N ALA A 97 -2.21 -8.78 19.33
CA ALA A 97 -3.16 -8.32 18.32
C ALA A 97 -2.50 -8.16 16.94
N VAL A 98 -1.30 -7.59 16.88
CA VAL A 98 -0.52 -7.50 15.63
C VAL A 98 -0.10 -8.89 15.17
N ASN A 99 0.42 -9.72 16.07
CA ASN A 99 0.88 -11.08 15.73
C ASN A 99 -0.27 -11.98 15.24
N THR A 100 -1.50 -11.76 15.69
CA THR A 100 -2.69 -12.46 15.14
C THR A 100 -2.84 -12.25 13.63
N LEU A 101 -2.54 -11.06 13.11
CA LEU A 101 -2.58 -10.77 11.68
C LEU A 101 -1.37 -11.32 10.93
N ARG A 102 -0.20 -11.25 11.56
CA ARG A 102 1.06 -11.75 10.98
C ARG A 102 1.05 -13.27 10.86
N ASP A 103 0.48 -13.97 11.83
CA ASP A 103 0.32 -15.43 11.84
C ASP A 103 -0.60 -15.90 10.71
N ARG A 104 -1.68 -15.16 10.44
CA ARG A 104 -2.60 -15.46 9.32
C ARG A 104 -1.89 -15.56 7.97
N VAL A 105 -0.79 -14.82 7.78
CA VAL A 105 -0.03 -14.76 6.52
C VAL A 105 1.37 -15.37 6.62
N GLY A 106 1.74 -15.94 7.78
CA GLY A 106 3.06 -16.54 7.99
C GLY A 106 4.22 -15.54 7.97
N ALA A 107 4.01 -14.27 8.35
CA ALA A 107 5.03 -13.23 8.32
C ALA A 107 6.04 -13.29 9.51
N GLY A 108 5.89 -14.29 10.39
CA GLY A 108 6.60 -14.37 11.67
C GLY A 108 6.13 -13.30 12.65
N HIS A 109 6.53 -13.38 13.93
CA HIS A 109 6.13 -12.39 14.94
C HIS A 109 6.93 -11.09 14.86
N VAL A 110 6.42 -10.03 15.48
CA VAL A 110 7.14 -8.76 15.64
C VAL A 110 8.51 -9.03 16.28
N ASN A 111 9.56 -8.44 15.72
CA ASN A 111 10.90 -8.66 16.22
C ASN A 111 11.08 -8.01 17.60
N GLN A 112 11.76 -8.72 18.51
CA GLN A 112 12.03 -8.28 19.88
C GLN A 112 12.68 -6.90 19.98
N SER A 113 13.46 -6.49 18.97
CA SER A 113 14.11 -5.17 18.92
C SER A 113 13.13 -3.99 18.86
N TYR A 114 11.85 -4.22 18.52
CA TYR A 114 10.81 -3.19 18.50
C TYR A 114 10.01 -3.14 19.81
N LEU A 115 9.97 -4.21 20.61
CA LEU A 115 9.02 -4.36 21.73
C LEU A 115 9.40 -3.57 22.98
N GLY A 116 10.70 -3.37 23.20
CA GLY A 116 11.21 -2.67 24.39
C GLY A 116 11.16 -1.13 24.32
N ASP A 117 10.75 -0.56 23.19
CA ASP A 117 10.66 0.88 22.96
C ASP A 117 9.30 1.21 22.37
N ASN A 118 8.48 1.95 23.12
CA ASN A 118 7.11 2.27 22.74
C ASN A 118 7.03 3.03 21.41
N ASN A 119 8.02 3.87 21.09
CA ASN A 119 8.03 4.61 19.82
C ASN A 119 8.33 3.67 18.66
N LYS A 120 9.32 2.79 18.81
CA LYS A 120 9.64 1.78 17.80
C LYS A 120 8.50 0.80 17.57
N PHE A 121 7.82 0.37 18.64
CA PHE A 121 6.66 -0.48 18.53
C PHE A 121 5.49 0.22 17.83
N MET A 122 5.25 1.49 18.15
CA MET A 122 4.25 2.30 17.46
C MET A 122 4.56 2.45 15.96
N ASP A 123 5.83 2.66 15.60
CA ASP A 123 6.25 2.71 14.19
C ASP A 123 6.03 1.37 13.46
N GLU A 124 6.24 0.25 14.15
CA GLU A 124 5.94 -1.09 13.61
C GLU A 124 4.43 -1.30 13.42
N ILE A 125 3.58 -0.82 14.34
CA ILE A 125 2.11 -0.82 14.15
C ILE A 125 1.73 0.02 12.93
N ARG A 126 2.31 1.22 12.76
CA ARG A 126 2.06 2.08 11.60
C ARG A 126 2.49 1.40 10.29
N ARG A 127 3.60 0.65 10.32
CA ARG A 127 4.07 -0.16 9.18
C ARG A 127 3.09 -1.28 8.86
N GLU A 128 2.67 -2.04 9.87
CA GLU A 128 1.73 -3.15 9.64
C GLU A 128 0.38 -2.68 9.15
N ARG A 129 -0.13 -1.58 9.70
CA ARG A 129 -1.35 -0.95 9.19
C ARG A 129 -1.23 -0.53 7.73
N ALA A 130 -0.07 -0.02 7.31
CA ALA A 130 0.18 0.35 5.93
C ALA A 130 0.15 -0.86 4.98
N VAL A 131 0.70 -2.00 5.41
CA VAL A 131 0.77 -3.23 4.61
C VAL A 131 -0.60 -3.92 4.55
N GLU A 132 -1.19 -4.17 5.72
CA GLU A 132 -2.46 -4.88 5.86
C GLU A 132 -3.58 -4.17 5.09
N LEU A 133 -3.68 -2.84 5.24
CA LEU A 133 -4.75 -2.01 4.66
C LEU A 133 -4.34 -1.31 3.36
N ALA A 134 -3.26 -1.76 2.71
CA ALA A 134 -2.82 -1.21 1.43
C ALA A 134 -3.97 -1.26 0.40
N GLY A 135 -4.23 -0.15 -0.30
CA GLY A 135 -5.29 -0.07 -1.31
C GLY A 135 -6.72 0.04 -0.76
N GLU A 136 -6.91 0.12 0.56
CA GLU A 136 -8.25 0.15 1.19
C GLU A 136 -8.71 1.57 1.60
N GLY A 137 -7.97 2.63 1.24
CA GLY A 137 -8.38 4.02 1.48
C GLY A 137 -7.98 4.62 2.85
N PHE A 138 -7.30 3.85 3.70
CA PHE A 138 -6.92 4.30 5.05
C PHE A 138 -5.68 5.18 5.10
N ARG A 139 -4.69 4.93 4.23
CA ARG A 139 -3.34 5.51 4.38
C ARG A 139 -3.30 7.04 4.42
N PHE A 140 -4.18 7.72 3.68
CA PHE A 140 -4.25 9.18 3.71
C PHE A 140 -4.71 9.69 5.07
N HIS A 141 -5.81 9.15 5.60
CA HIS A 141 -6.36 9.52 6.90
C HIS A 141 -5.43 9.13 8.06
N ASP A 142 -4.75 7.98 7.95
CA ASP A 142 -3.73 7.55 8.91
C ASP A 142 -2.57 8.55 9.01
N LEU A 143 -2.03 8.99 7.86
CA LEU A 143 -0.97 9.99 7.86
C LEU A 143 -1.46 11.36 8.35
N GLN A 144 -2.72 11.72 8.09
CA GLN A 144 -3.31 12.96 8.62
C GLN A 144 -3.41 12.92 10.15
N ARG A 145 -4.02 11.89 10.73
CA ARG A 145 -4.24 11.81 12.19
C ARG A 145 -2.95 11.62 12.98
N TRP A 146 -1.91 11.05 12.38
CA TRP A 146 -0.58 10.97 12.97
C TRP A 146 0.28 12.22 12.76
N LEU A 147 -0.21 13.23 12.04
CA LEU A 147 0.56 14.42 11.68
C LEU A 147 1.84 14.10 10.88
N LEU A 148 1.77 13.08 10.02
CA LEU A 148 2.88 12.59 9.21
C LEU A 148 2.72 12.93 7.72
N LEU A 149 1.60 13.50 7.31
CA LEU A 149 1.28 13.79 5.89
C LEU A 149 2.33 14.70 5.22
N THR A 150 2.92 15.62 5.99
CA THR A 150 3.91 16.60 5.55
C THR A 150 5.35 16.15 5.72
N GLU A 151 5.57 15.05 6.45
CA GLU A 151 6.89 14.65 6.92
C GLU A 151 7.57 13.66 5.97
N TYR A 152 8.89 13.73 5.91
CA TYR A 152 9.69 12.68 5.28
C TYR A 152 9.61 11.38 6.11
N PRO A 153 9.54 10.19 5.49
CA PRO A 153 9.55 9.90 4.05
C PRO A 153 8.14 9.88 3.40
N TYR A 154 7.10 10.25 4.12
CA TYR A 154 5.72 10.06 3.66
C TYR A 154 5.27 11.07 2.59
N ASN A 155 5.90 12.25 2.57
CA ASN A 155 5.66 13.30 1.59
C ASN A 155 6.31 13.04 0.21
N ILE A 156 7.21 12.06 0.09
CA ILE A 156 7.80 11.67 -1.20
C ILE A 156 7.09 10.45 -1.81
N LYS A 157 7.18 10.34 -3.13
CA LYS A 157 6.84 9.15 -3.91
C LYS A 157 8.04 8.79 -4.74
N THR A 158 8.29 7.49 -4.78
CA THR A 158 9.48 6.94 -5.40
C THR A 158 9.10 5.91 -6.45
N SER A 159 10.03 5.63 -7.34
CA SER A 159 10.04 4.45 -8.18
C SER A 159 11.19 3.54 -7.77
N GLN A 160 11.00 2.25 -8.04
CA GLN A 160 11.99 1.23 -7.83
C GLN A 160 12.58 0.89 -9.19
N GLU A 161 13.83 1.29 -9.37
CA GLU A 161 14.60 1.05 -10.58
C GLU A 161 15.51 -0.15 -10.38
N PHE A 162 15.60 -0.99 -11.39
CA PHE A 162 16.49 -2.13 -11.40
C PHE A 162 16.69 -2.62 -12.83
N ASP A 163 17.80 -3.32 -13.05
CA ASP A 163 18.11 -3.93 -14.33
C ASP A 163 17.93 -5.45 -14.24
N ARG A 164 17.49 -6.05 -15.36
CA ARG A 164 17.57 -7.49 -15.59
C ARG A 164 18.84 -7.79 -16.37
N VAL A 165 19.60 -8.79 -15.94
CA VAL A 165 20.92 -9.11 -16.50
C VAL A 165 20.78 -10.06 -17.69
N GLU A 166 19.77 -10.91 -17.65
CA GLU A 166 19.49 -11.96 -18.62
C GLU A 166 18.85 -11.39 -19.89
N SER A 167 19.10 -12.05 -21.02
CA SER A 167 18.46 -11.73 -22.30
C SER A 167 17.04 -12.31 -22.40
N ASP A 168 16.25 -11.78 -23.32
CA ASP A 168 14.90 -12.30 -23.63
C ASP A 168 14.90 -13.80 -23.97
N ASP A 169 15.97 -14.32 -24.57
CA ASP A 169 16.11 -15.74 -24.89
C ASP A 169 16.24 -16.62 -23.65
N TRP A 170 16.85 -16.12 -22.58
CA TRP A 170 17.03 -16.87 -21.33
C TRP A 170 15.67 -17.19 -20.69
N TYR A 171 14.72 -16.27 -20.77
CA TYR A 171 13.36 -16.43 -20.23
C TYR A 171 12.50 -17.45 -21.01
N LYS A 172 12.95 -17.94 -22.17
CA LYS A 172 12.21 -18.98 -22.92
C LYS A 172 12.30 -20.36 -22.26
N THR A 173 13.34 -20.61 -21.48
CA THR A 173 13.62 -21.91 -20.85
C THR A 173 13.82 -21.84 -19.34
N ASN A 174 13.86 -20.65 -18.76
CA ASN A 174 14.07 -20.43 -17.33
C ASN A 174 12.96 -19.55 -16.74
N ASP A 175 12.73 -19.71 -15.43
CA ASP A 175 11.73 -18.93 -14.70
C ASP A 175 12.30 -17.54 -14.36
N CYS A 176 11.47 -16.50 -14.52
CA CYS A 176 11.86 -15.12 -14.24
C CYS A 176 12.20 -14.86 -12.77
N LYS A 177 11.78 -15.74 -11.86
CA LYS A 177 12.17 -15.69 -10.44
C LYS A 177 13.68 -15.97 -10.24
N ASP A 178 14.28 -16.73 -11.16
CA ASP A 178 15.67 -17.16 -11.07
C ASP A 178 16.63 -16.15 -11.75
N ALA A 179 16.06 -15.15 -12.45
CA ALA A 179 16.83 -14.09 -13.08
C ALA A 179 17.39 -13.11 -12.05
N GLN A 180 18.63 -12.68 -12.29
CA GLN A 180 19.34 -11.73 -11.47
C GLN A 180 18.72 -10.33 -11.57
N VAL A 181 18.79 -9.62 -10.44
CA VAL A 181 18.48 -8.20 -10.34
C VAL A 181 19.78 -7.46 -10.09
N ALA A 182 20.09 -6.48 -10.94
CA ALA A 182 21.25 -5.60 -10.79
C ALA A 182 20.80 -4.15 -10.59
N ASN A 183 21.69 -3.33 -10.01
CA ASN A 183 21.52 -1.88 -9.87
C ASN A 183 20.18 -1.44 -9.24
N PHE A 184 19.67 -2.22 -8.29
CA PHE A 184 18.45 -1.88 -7.57
C PHE A 184 18.63 -0.58 -6.82
N ARG A 185 17.76 0.39 -7.07
CA ARG A 185 17.79 1.71 -6.45
C ARG A 185 16.41 2.34 -6.42
N GLU A 186 16.29 3.33 -5.56
CA GLU A 186 15.08 4.12 -5.43
C GLU A 186 15.30 5.50 -6.05
N GLU A 187 14.37 5.96 -6.89
CA GLU A 187 14.39 7.29 -7.49
C GLU A 187 13.15 8.08 -7.08
N THR A 188 13.32 9.33 -6.66
CA THR A 188 12.17 10.18 -6.28
C THR A 188 11.45 10.66 -7.54
N ILE A 189 10.17 10.31 -7.67
CA ILE A 189 9.33 10.73 -8.79
C ILE A 189 8.47 11.95 -8.47
N LEU A 190 8.14 12.19 -7.19
CA LEU A 190 7.31 13.31 -6.76
C LEU A 190 7.56 13.63 -5.30
N THR A 191 7.83 14.90 -5.00
CA THR A 191 7.76 15.44 -3.63
C THR A 191 6.49 16.26 -3.49
N ARG A 192 5.61 15.86 -2.57
CA ARG A 192 4.36 16.58 -2.31
C ARG A 192 4.63 17.79 -1.45
N GLN A 193 4.31 18.97 -1.99
CA GLN A 193 4.44 20.25 -1.29
C GLN A 193 3.23 20.50 -0.38
N PHE A 194 3.00 19.61 0.57
CA PHE A 194 1.97 19.78 1.58
C PHE A 194 2.52 20.60 2.76
N GLY A 195 1.81 21.68 3.12
CA GLY A 195 1.95 22.36 4.41
C GLY A 195 0.75 22.11 5.35
N VAL A 196 0.77 22.75 6.52
CA VAL A 196 -0.19 22.58 7.62
C VAL A 196 -1.66 22.68 7.19
N LYS A 197 -2.00 23.55 6.23
CA LYS A 197 -3.38 23.67 5.73
C LYS A 197 -3.95 22.37 5.14
N HIS A 198 -3.11 21.48 4.62
CA HIS A 198 -3.54 20.24 3.94
C HIS A 198 -3.92 19.10 4.90
N TYR A 199 -3.81 19.31 6.21
CA TYR A 199 -4.50 18.46 7.18
C TYR A 199 -6.02 18.65 7.15
N TRP A 200 -6.50 19.75 6.57
CA TRP A 200 -7.91 20.05 6.37
C TRP A 200 -8.23 20.15 4.88
N PHE A 201 -9.43 19.72 4.49
CA PHE A 201 -9.97 20.04 3.17
C PHE A 201 -10.57 21.45 3.18
N PRO A 202 -10.44 22.23 2.10
CA PRO A 202 -11.15 23.50 2.00
C PRO A 202 -12.66 23.26 1.92
N PHE A 203 -13.44 24.06 2.63
CA PHE A 203 -14.87 24.20 2.35
C PHE A 203 -15.07 24.93 1.03
N LYS A 204 -16.20 24.68 0.36
CA LYS A 204 -16.54 25.41 -0.86
C LYS A 204 -16.72 26.89 -0.54
N VAL A 205 -16.23 27.75 -1.43
CA VAL A 205 -16.36 29.22 -1.28
C VAL A 205 -17.83 29.64 -1.17
N SER A 206 -18.73 28.97 -1.89
CA SER A 206 -20.17 29.20 -1.77
C SER A 206 -20.64 29.05 -0.32
N ASP A 207 -20.24 27.99 0.35
CA ASP A 207 -20.79 27.59 1.65
C ASP A 207 -20.32 28.54 2.76
N VAL A 208 -19.05 28.96 2.71
CA VAL A 208 -18.48 29.95 3.66
C VAL A 208 -18.93 31.39 3.38
N SER A 209 -19.48 31.67 2.19
CA SER A 209 -20.02 32.98 1.85
C SER A 209 -21.50 33.13 2.21
N LEU A 210 -22.20 32.05 2.59
CA LEU A 210 -23.61 32.10 2.99
C LEU A 210 -23.82 32.83 4.33
N TYR A 211 -22.92 32.60 5.30
CA TYR A 211 -23.05 33.13 6.66
C TYR A 211 -21.71 33.67 7.16
N PRO A 212 -21.63 34.92 7.67
CA PRO A 212 -20.39 35.50 8.20
C PRO A 212 -19.73 34.68 9.33
N GLU A 213 -20.50 33.88 10.05
CA GLU A 213 -20.05 33.07 11.17
C GLU A 213 -19.41 31.74 10.74
N PHE A 214 -19.70 31.26 9.52
CA PHE A 214 -19.18 29.99 9.01
C PHE A 214 -17.85 30.20 8.26
N LYS A 215 -16.76 30.20 9.02
CA LYS A 215 -15.42 30.47 8.50
C LYS A 215 -14.80 29.27 7.78
N GLN A 216 -13.86 29.58 6.90
CA GLN A 216 -13.03 28.59 6.20
C GLN A 216 -12.09 27.85 7.18
N ASN A 217 -11.70 26.62 6.82
CA ASN A 217 -10.66 25.88 7.51
C ASN A 217 -9.31 26.61 7.48
N PRO A 218 -8.46 26.46 8.51
CA PRO A 218 -7.22 27.21 8.62
C PRO A 218 -6.30 27.09 7.39
N GLY A 219 -5.92 28.24 6.82
CA GLY A 219 -4.97 28.35 5.72
C GLY A 219 -5.55 28.19 4.30
N TRP A 220 -6.87 28.01 4.18
CA TRP A 220 -7.60 27.99 2.90
C TRP A 220 -8.35 29.28 2.63
#